data_AF-A0A2D8ADX4-F1
#
_entry.id   AF-A0A2D8ADX4-F1
#
_cell.length_a   1.000
_cell.length_b   1.000
_cell.length_c   1.000
_cell.angle_alpha   90.00
_cell.angle_beta   90.00
_cell.angle_gamma   90.00
#
_symmetry.space_group_name_H-M   'P 1'
#
loop_
_entity.id
_entity.type
_entity.pdbx_description
1 polymer ?
#
loop_
_entity_poly.entity_id
_entity_poly.type
_entity_poly.pdbx_seq_one_letter_code
_entity_poly.pdbx_strand_id
1 'polypeptide(L)'
;MIKGLLTEVIISLEEFTGTAMPNLDYELIVNGEKYPGKLDGSGSLKVSIDADAKTGELVIYLDSARKNSLFWQLEFGALENVVDVSGIQARLNNLGYYCANENGQLDNSTQTAIRQFKAANGLPANAQIEPKLVEKLKQTYGF
;
A
#
# COMPACT_ATOMS: atom_id res chain seq x y z
N MET A 1 13.28 9.29 18.44
CA MET A 1 12.51 9.62 17.22
C MET A 1 12.06 8.31 16.60
N ILE A 2 10.76 8.05 16.53
CA ILE A 2 10.23 6.86 15.86
C ILE A 2 10.14 7.23 14.38
N LYS A 3 10.89 6.55 13.50
CA LYS A 3 10.72 6.71 12.05
C LYS A 3 9.29 6.24 11.71
N GLY A 4 8.53 7.07 10.99
CA GLY A 4 7.18 6.72 10.53
C GLY A 4 7.17 5.40 9.74
N LEU A 5 6.00 4.77 9.67
CA LEU A 5 5.83 3.55 8.87
C LEU A 5 6.14 3.88 7.40
N LEU A 6 7.00 3.10 6.75
CA LEU A 6 7.30 3.27 5.33
C LEU A 6 6.50 2.25 4.51
N THR A 7 6.08 2.66 3.32
CA THR A 7 5.48 1.79 2.30
C THR A 7 6.27 1.87 1.00
N GLU A 8 6.26 0.78 0.22
CA GLU A 8 6.92 0.71 -1.07
C GLU A 8 5.95 1.07 -2.20
N VAL A 9 6.32 2.04 -3.01
CA VAL A 9 5.58 2.44 -4.21
C VAL A 9 6.37 2.00 -5.44
N ILE A 10 5.68 1.29 -6.34
CA ILE A 10 6.21 0.86 -7.63
C ILE A 10 5.37 1.52 -8.72
N ILE A 11 6.03 2.20 -9.66
CA ILE A 11 5.39 2.83 -10.82
C ILE A 11 6.12 2.36 -12.06
N SER A 12 5.36 1.86 -13.05
CA SER A 12 5.87 1.48 -14.36
C SER A 12 5.43 2.49 -15.40
N LEU A 13 6.37 2.92 -16.23
CA LEU A 13 6.15 3.89 -17.30
C LEU A 13 6.35 3.23 -18.67
N GLU A 14 5.28 3.29 -19.45
CA GLU A 14 5.21 2.76 -20.81
C GLU A 14 4.63 3.83 -21.73
N GLU A 15 5.10 3.85 -22.97
CA GLU A 15 4.44 4.60 -24.04
C GLU A 15 3.04 4.05 -24.31
N PHE A 16 2.20 4.82 -25.00
CA PHE A 16 0.87 4.35 -25.44
C PHE A 16 0.95 3.06 -26.30
N THR A 17 2.11 2.80 -26.91
CA THR A 17 2.38 1.59 -27.70
C THR A 17 2.70 0.36 -26.83
N GLY A 18 2.82 0.51 -25.51
CA GLY A 18 3.26 -0.54 -24.57
C GLY A 18 4.78 -0.69 -24.47
N THR A 19 5.55 0.22 -25.07
CA THR A 19 7.01 0.19 -24.98
C THR A 19 7.46 0.82 -23.67
N ALA A 20 8.21 0.09 -22.85
CA ALA A 20 8.80 0.61 -21.62
C ALA A 20 9.69 1.83 -21.88
N MET A 21 9.71 2.77 -20.94
CA MET A 21 10.58 3.95 -20.96
C MET A 21 11.74 3.82 -19.97
N PRO A 22 12.76 2.98 -20.23
CA PRO A 22 13.83 2.73 -19.28
C PRO A 22 14.82 3.89 -19.19
N ASN A 23 15.61 3.93 -18.13
CA ASN A 23 16.77 4.80 -17.99
C ASN A 23 16.50 6.31 -18.03
N LEU A 24 15.25 6.76 -17.83
CA LEU A 24 14.95 8.18 -17.66
C LEU A 24 15.20 8.59 -16.22
N ASP A 25 15.75 9.79 -16.03
CA ASP A 25 15.87 10.39 -14.71
C ASP A 25 14.47 10.79 -14.21
N TYR A 26 14.22 10.60 -12.92
CA TYR A 26 12.99 11.01 -12.28
C TYR A 26 13.24 11.78 -10.98
N GLU A 27 12.25 12.57 -10.58
CA GLU A 27 12.11 13.12 -9.24
C GLU A 27 10.67 12.86 -8.77
N LEU A 28 10.53 12.05 -7.71
CA LEU A 28 9.26 11.88 -7.02
C LEU A 28 9.26 12.80 -5.79
N ILE A 29 8.21 13.61 -5.63
CA ILE A 29 8.07 14.55 -4.52
C ILE A 29 6.87 14.12 -3.68
N VAL A 30 7.10 13.81 -2.41
CA VAL A 30 6.06 13.37 -1.47
C VAL A 30 6.19 14.18 -0.20
N ASN A 31 5.12 14.83 0.24
CA ASN A 31 5.13 15.70 1.44
C ASN A 31 6.27 16.75 1.44
N GLY A 32 6.71 17.20 0.26
CA GLY A 32 7.83 18.13 0.08
C GLY A 32 9.24 17.49 0.12
N GLU A 33 9.34 16.20 0.44
CA GLU A 33 10.58 15.43 0.34
C GLU A 33 10.79 14.92 -1.08
N LYS A 34 12.04 14.96 -1.55
CA LYS A 34 12.42 14.59 -2.91
C LYS A 34 13.11 13.23 -2.92
N TYR A 35 12.65 12.39 -3.85
CA TYR A 35 13.17 11.05 -4.12
C TYR A 35 13.65 11.02 -5.58
N PRO A 36 14.88 11.49 -5.86
CA PRO A 36 15.44 11.44 -7.20
C PRO A 36 15.93 10.03 -7.53
N GLY A 37 15.84 9.65 -8.79
CA GLY A 37 16.35 8.36 -9.25
C GLY A 37 16.35 8.23 -10.75
N LYS A 38 16.49 6.98 -11.20
CA LYS A 38 16.47 6.61 -12.60
C LYS A 38 15.59 5.38 -12.78
N LEU A 39 14.77 5.38 -13.82
CA LEU A 39 13.95 4.22 -14.18
C LEU A 39 14.86 3.04 -14.53
N ASP A 40 14.47 1.85 -14.11
CA ASP A 40 15.20 0.63 -14.41
C ASP A 40 15.04 0.20 -15.88
N GLY A 41 15.62 -0.96 -16.23
CA GLY A 41 15.55 -1.52 -17.59
C GLY A 41 14.13 -1.87 -18.07
N SER A 42 13.16 -1.95 -17.15
CA SER A 42 11.74 -2.16 -17.43
C SER A 42 10.92 -0.86 -17.43
N GLY A 43 11.54 0.31 -17.25
CA GLY A 43 10.82 1.57 -17.15
C GLY A 43 10.12 1.75 -15.81
N SER A 44 10.54 1.03 -14.77
CA SER A 44 9.94 1.11 -13.44
C SER A 44 10.80 1.91 -12.47
N LEU A 45 10.14 2.58 -11.53
CA LEU A 45 10.74 3.10 -10.29
C LEU A 45 10.17 2.36 -9.08
N LYS A 46 10.97 2.31 -8.03
CA LYS A 46 10.63 1.69 -6.75
C LYS A 46 11.18 2.57 -5.63
N VAL A 47 10.30 3.11 -4.80
CA VAL A 47 10.65 4.07 -3.74
C VAL A 47 9.92 3.73 -2.45
N SER A 48 10.62 3.81 -1.31
CA SER A 48 9.98 3.75 0.00
C SER A 48 9.63 5.17 0.46
N ILE A 49 8.34 5.42 0.70
CA ILE A 49 7.80 6.72 1.15
C ILE A 49 7.03 6.53 2.47
N ASP A 50 6.62 7.62 3.13
CA ASP A 50 5.74 7.53 4.30
C ASP A 50 4.43 6.81 3.94
N ALA A 51 4.02 5.85 4.76
CA ALA A 51 2.79 5.09 4.58
C ALA A 51 1.53 5.94 4.78
N ASP A 52 1.65 7.12 5.41
CA ASP A 52 0.54 8.07 5.51
C ASP A 52 0.40 9.00 4.29
N ALA A 53 1.38 8.97 3.36
CA ALA A 53 1.40 9.81 2.17
C ALA A 53 0.12 9.62 1.36
N LYS A 54 -0.55 10.74 1.03
CA LYS A 54 -1.81 10.73 0.27
C LYS A 54 -1.63 11.17 -1.17
N THR A 55 -0.67 12.03 -1.43
CA THR A 55 -0.41 12.57 -2.75
C THR A 55 1.08 12.69 -3.00
N GLY A 56 1.45 12.77 -4.28
CA GLY A 56 2.80 13.09 -4.70
C GLY A 56 2.82 13.69 -6.09
N GLU A 57 4.00 14.10 -6.49
CA GLU A 57 4.29 14.63 -7.81
C GLU A 57 5.42 13.81 -8.42
N LEU A 58 5.19 13.23 -9.59
CA LEU A 58 6.22 12.54 -10.35
C LEU A 58 6.62 13.38 -11.55
N VAL A 59 7.91 13.71 -11.61
CA VAL A 59 8.54 14.34 -12.77
C VAL A 59 9.46 13.34 -13.44
N ILE A 60 9.30 13.14 -14.74
CA ILE A 60 10.19 12.33 -15.58
C ILE A 60 10.88 13.23 -16.58
N TYR A 61 12.21 13.20 -16.60
CA TYR A 61 13.01 13.99 -17.53
C TYR A 61 13.29 13.18 -18.79
N LEU A 62 12.86 13.70 -19.93
CA LEU A 62 12.98 13.05 -21.25
C LEU A 62 14.34 13.32 -21.91
N ASP A 63 15.11 14.26 -21.36
CA ASP A 63 16.46 14.58 -21.82
C ASP A 63 17.39 14.89 -20.64
N SER A 64 18.69 14.71 -20.86
CA SER A 64 19.72 14.93 -19.84
C SER A 64 19.91 16.39 -19.45
N ALA A 65 19.46 17.33 -20.27
CA ALA A 65 19.44 18.75 -19.93
C ALA A 65 18.20 19.15 -19.12
N ARG A 66 17.27 18.21 -18.86
CA ARG A 66 16.02 18.37 -18.11
C ARG A 66 15.13 19.49 -18.66
N LYS A 67 15.17 19.72 -19.97
CA LYS A 67 14.37 20.77 -20.63
C LYS A 67 12.99 20.28 -21.05
N ASN A 68 12.86 18.98 -21.27
CA ASN A 68 11.61 18.29 -21.58
C ASN A 68 11.30 17.33 -20.45
N SER A 69 10.09 17.43 -19.90
CA SER A 69 9.64 16.59 -18.80
C SER A 69 8.17 16.25 -18.91
N LEU A 70 7.82 15.08 -18.40
CA LEU A 70 6.45 14.69 -18.11
C LEU A 70 6.19 14.87 -16.61
N PHE A 71 4.97 15.26 -16.27
CA PHE A 71 4.54 15.54 -14.91
C PHE A 71 3.23 14.81 -14.64
N TRP A 72 3.15 14.13 -13.50
CA TRP A 72 1.91 13.52 -13.01
C TRP A 72 1.70 13.86 -11.54
N GLN A 73 0.48 14.26 -11.23
CA GLN A 73 -0.01 14.25 -9.86
C GLN A 73 -0.45 12.83 -9.51
N LEU A 74 0.08 12.29 -8.42
CA LEU A 74 -0.18 10.96 -7.93
C LEU A 74 -1.06 11.03 -6.68
N GLU A 75 -2.01 10.09 -6.57
CA GLU A 75 -2.84 9.91 -5.38
C GLU A 75 -2.50 8.55 -4.74
N PHE A 76 -1.59 8.57 -3.76
CA PHE A 76 -1.22 7.39 -2.96
C PHE A 76 -2.27 7.04 -1.91
N GLY A 77 -3.21 7.95 -1.62
CA GLY A 77 -4.29 7.70 -0.66
C GLY A 77 -5.15 6.49 -1.00
N ALA A 78 -5.13 6.04 -2.27
CA ALA A 78 -5.76 4.83 -2.77
C ALA A 78 -4.83 3.60 -2.85
N LEU A 79 -3.53 3.74 -2.55
CA LEU A 79 -2.66 2.63 -2.17
C LEU A 79 -2.99 2.20 -0.73
N GLU A 80 -4.28 2.10 -0.40
CA GLU A 80 -4.67 1.39 0.79
C GLU A 80 -4.11 -0.02 0.64
N ASN A 81 -3.33 -0.43 1.65
CA ASN A 81 -2.95 -1.81 1.89
C ASN A 81 -4.00 -2.71 1.25
N VAL A 82 -3.64 -3.47 0.21
CA VAL A 82 -4.51 -4.56 -0.24
C VAL A 82 -4.59 -5.46 0.98
N VAL A 83 -5.64 -5.25 1.78
CA VAL A 83 -5.84 -6.02 2.98
C VAL A 83 -6.29 -7.35 2.47
N ASP A 84 -5.35 -8.28 2.47
CA ASP A 84 -5.64 -9.65 2.11
C ASP A 84 -6.64 -10.23 3.12
N VAL A 85 -7.90 -10.25 2.72
CA VAL A 85 -9.02 -10.76 3.52
C VAL A 85 -8.77 -12.23 3.86
N SER A 86 -8.14 -12.99 2.96
CA SER A 86 -7.77 -14.39 3.24
C SER A 86 -6.75 -14.47 4.37
N GLY A 87 -5.75 -13.59 4.37
CA GLY A 87 -4.81 -13.44 5.48
C GLY A 87 -5.46 -12.99 6.80
N ILE A 88 -6.53 -12.18 6.77
CA ILE A 88 -7.30 -11.86 7.98
C ILE A 88 -8.03 -13.11 8.49
N GLN A 89 -8.74 -13.81 7.59
CA GLN A 89 -9.49 -15.01 7.91
C GLN A 89 -8.60 -16.08 8.54
N ALA A 90 -7.41 -16.33 7.97
CA ALA A 90 -6.45 -17.27 8.51
C ALA A 90 -6.02 -16.92 9.94
N ARG A 91 -5.70 -15.64 10.20
CA ARG A 91 -5.31 -15.19 11.55
C ARG A 91 -6.46 -15.30 12.54
N LEU A 92 -7.67 -14.94 12.13
CA LEU A 92 -8.86 -15.07 12.97
C LEU A 92 -9.14 -16.54 13.32
N ASN A 93 -9.12 -17.45 12.34
CA ASN A 93 -9.27 -18.89 12.56
C ASN A 93 -8.22 -19.42 13.55
N ASN A 94 -6.94 -19.05 13.37
CA ASN A 94 -5.85 -19.45 14.25
C ASN A 94 -6.01 -18.94 15.69
N LEU A 95 -6.63 -17.78 15.85
CA LEU A 95 -6.98 -17.20 17.15
C LEU A 95 -8.28 -17.75 17.74
N GLY A 96 -8.96 -18.67 17.03
CA GLY A 96 -10.23 -19.29 17.46
C GLY A 96 -11.49 -18.53 17.05
N TYR A 97 -11.37 -17.44 16.28
CA TYR A 97 -12.49 -16.69 15.72
C TYR A 97 -12.86 -17.25 14.35
N TYR A 98 -13.80 -18.19 14.33
CA TYR A 98 -14.10 -18.99 13.14
C TYR A 98 -14.71 -18.18 11.99
N CYS A 99 -13.99 -18.08 10.87
CA CYS A 99 -14.43 -17.44 9.62
C CYS A 99 -15.08 -18.42 8.62
N ALA A 100 -15.12 -19.72 8.93
CA ALA A 100 -15.57 -20.82 8.07
C ALA A 100 -14.76 -21.09 6.79
N ASN A 101 -14.08 -20.09 6.23
CA ASN A 101 -13.23 -20.21 5.06
C ASN A 101 -12.08 -19.17 5.10
N GLU A 102 -11.14 -19.29 4.15
CA GLU A 102 -10.04 -18.35 3.89
C GLU A 102 -10.05 -17.92 2.41
N ASN A 103 -11.26 -17.74 1.85
CA ASN A 103 -11.46 -17.50 0.42
C ASN A 103 -11.35 -16.03 0.00
N GLY A 104 -11.02 -15.13 0.94
CA GLY A 104 -10.93 -13.70 0.71
C GLY A 104 -12.27 -12.97 0.59
N GLN A 105 -13.39 -13.63 0.88
CA GLN A 105 -14.73 -13.03 0.84
C GLN A 105 -15.16 -12.54 2.23
N LEU A 106 -15.67 -11.32 2.31
CA LEU A 106 -16.19 -10.73 3.56
C LEU A 106 -17.62 -11.21 3.85
N ASP A 107 -17.81 -12.52 3.98
CA ASP A 107 -19.10 -13.15 4.28
C ASP A 107 -19.55 -12.95 5.74
N ASN A 108 -20.77 -13.38 6.06
CA ASN A 108 -21.37 -13.21 7.39
C ASN A 108 -20.52 -13.84 8.51
N SER A 109 -19.88 -14.98 8.26
CA SER A 109 -19.00 -15.65 9.22
C SER A 109 -17.73 -14.84 9.48
N THR A 110 -17.10 -14.33 8.41
CA THR A 110 -15.91 -13.47 8.51
C THR A 110 -16.24 -12.17 9.24
N GLN A 111 -17.37 -11.53 8.90
CA GLN A 111 -17.83 -10.32 9.57
C GLN A 111 -18.10 -10.57 11.07
N THR A 112 -18.65 -11.73 11.42
CA THR A 112 -18.92 -12.11 12.83
C THR A 112 -17.61 -12.31 13.59
N ALA A 113 -16.66 -13.03 13.00
CA ALA A 113 -15.33 -13.24 13.58
C ALA A 113 -14.58 -11.91 13.81
N ILE A 114 -14.64 -10.98 12.84
CA ILE A 114 -14.07 -9.64 12.99
C ILE A 114 -14.69 -8.90 14.18
N ARG A 115 -16.03 -8.89 14.30
CA ARG A 115 -16.72 -8.22 15.41
C ARG A 115 -16.30 -8.80 16.76
N GLN A 116 -16.22 -10.12 16.87
CA GLN A 116 -15.82 -10.81 18.09
C GLN A 116 -14.37 -10.49 18.47
N PHE A 117 -13.45 -10.55 17.51
CA PHE A 117 -12.05 -10.19 17.72
C PHE A 117 -11.91 -8.73 18.15
N LYS A 118 -12.59 -7.80 17.44
CA LYS A 118 -12.59 -6.37 17.79
C LYS A 118 -13.11 -6.14 19.21
N ALA A 119 -14.24 -6.74 19.57
CA ALA A 119 -14.83 -6.63 20.90
C ALA A 119 -13.88 -7.15 21.99
N ALA A 120 -13.26 -8.32 21.79
CA ALA A 120 -12.31 -8.92 22.73
C ALA A 120 -11.04 -8.07 22.92
N ASN A 121 -10.70 -7.22 21.94
CA ASN A 121 -9.51 -6.38 21.94
C ASN A 121 -9.79 -4.90 22.19
N GLY A 122 -11.01 -4.54 22.63
CA GLY A 122 -11.37 -3.16 22.97
C GLY A 122 -11.53 -2.23 21.75
N LEU A 123 -11.76 -2.79 20.57
CA LEU A 123 -12.05 -2.05 19.34
C LEU A 123 -13.57 -1.98 19.09
N PRO A 124 -14.07 -0.99 18.31
CA PRO A 124 -15.48 -0.93 17.94
C PRO A 124 -15.94 -2.23 17.26
N ALA A 125 -16.97 -2.90 17.80
CA ALA A 125 -17.46 -4.20 17.35
C ALA A 125 -18.28 -4.14 16.04
N ASN A 126 -17.71 -3.54 15.00
CA ASN A 126 -18.22 -3.52 13.63
C ASN A 126 -17.46 -4.55 12.76
N ALA A 127 -17.94 -4.76 11.54
CA ALA A 127 -17.32 -5.68 10.58
C ALA A 127 -16.34 -5.00 9.61
N GLN A 128 -16.02 -3.72 9.84
CA GLN A 128 -15.18 -2.96 8.92
C GLN A 128 -13.73 -3.42 9.05
N ILE A 129 -13.05 -3.59 7.93
CA ILE A 129 -11.62 -3.87 7.91
C ILE A 129 -10.92 -2.51 7.87
N GLU A 130 -10.35 -2.12 9.01
CA GLU A 130 -9.68 -0.84 9.20
C GLU A 130 -8.22 -1.08 9.60
N PRO A 131 -7.29 -0.14 9.38
CA PRO A 131 -5.88 -0.31 9.73
C PRO A 131 -5.64 -0.79 11.17
N LYS A 132 -6.43 -0.28 12.13
CA LYS A 132 -6.36 -0.69 13.55
C LYS A 132 -6.69 -2.18 13.78
N LEU A 133 -7.59 -2.77 12.98
CA LEU A 133 -7.87 -4.21 13.03
C LEU A 133 -6.64 -5.00 12.62
N VAL A 134 -6.02 -4.63 11.50
CA VAL A 134 -4.86 -5.31 10.93
C VAL A 134 -3.66 -5.19 11.87
N GLU A 135 -3.42 -4.00 12.41
CA GLU A 135 -2.39 -3.77 13.43
C GLU A 135 -2.61 -4.65 14.66
N LYS A 136 -3.85 -4.71 15.16
CA LYS A 136 -4.15 -5.53 16.35
C LYS A 136 -4.00 -7.03 16.08
N LEU A 137 -4.42 -7.52 14.91
CA LEU A 137 -4.18 -8.91 14.50
C LEU A 137 -2.68 -9.23 14.44
N LYS A 138 -1.85 -8.31 13.92
CA LYS A 138 -0.38 -8.46 13.92
C LYS A 138 0.20 -8.48 15.33
N GLN A 139 -0.30 -7.66 16.25
CA GLN A 139 0.17 -7.64 17.64
C GLN A 139 -0.23 -8.90 18.43
N THR A 140 -1.47 -9.36 18.28
CA THR A 140 -1.99 -10.53 19.01
C THR A 140 -1.40 -11.84 18.47
N TYR A 141 -1.03 -11.88 17.19
CA TYR A 141 -0.50 -13.05 16.50
C TYR A 141 0.87 -12.78 15.87
N GLY A 142 1.75 -12.05 16.57
CA GLY A 142 3.07 -11.60 16.10
C GLY A 142 3.80 -12.59 15.18
N PHE A 143 4.32 -12.08 14.06
CA PHE A 143 5.37 -12.75 13.29
C PHE A 143 6.72 -12.55 13.99
#